data_AF-A0A1C5N0X8-F1
#
_entry.id   AF-A0A1C5N0X8-F1
#
_cell.length_a   1.000
_cell.length_b   1.000
_cell.length_c   1.000
_cell.angle_alpha   90.00
_cell.angle_beta   90.00
_cell.angle_gamma   90.00
#
_symmetry.space_group_name_H-M   'P 1'
#
loop_
_entity.id
_entity.type
_entity.pdbx_description
1 polymer ?
#
loop_
_entity_poly.entity_id
_entity_poly.type
_entity_poly.pdbx_seq_one_letter_code
_entity_poly.pdbx_strand_id
1 'polypeptide(L)'
;MMANCDGIDPDHCKHVRITNCHIEAADDCIVLKTTEANSQYGDCEDILISNCTLASTSAAIKIGTESVNDFRNIVVTGCSIYDANRGISFQLRDQGNIENVLISNYMIQTRNSSECWWGCAEPVNITTINRRDDIPSGKIRGLSLTNLRCIGEGSIYIAGKDSSPIEDLTLDNIRLTLEKNSKYPIKGYDFRPCSGPSFQEGKIHGIYVKNAKDVTVRNIKVTVQEEMQEWVDRDICFENAVVNK
;
A
#
# COMPACT_ATOMS: atom_id res chain seq x y z
N MET A 1 4.80 -13.31 -18.79
CA MET A 1 4.89 -13.00 -17.34
C MET A 1 6.37 -12.94 -17.02
N MET A 2 6.84 -11.81 -16.52
CA MET A 2 8.23 -11.62 -16.10
C MET A 2 8.18 -11.21 -14.64
N ALA A 3 8.12 -12.21 -13.76
CA ALA A 3 7.96 -12.01 -12.32
C ALA A 3 9.29 -11.62 -11.66
N ASN A 4 9.24 -10.89 -10.55
CA ASN A 4 10.41 -10.44 -9.78
C ASN A 4 11.37 -9.56 -10.60
N CYS A 5 10.83 -8.76 -11.52
CA CYS A 5 11.58 -7.78 -12.30
C CYS A 5 11.26 -6.39 -11.77
N ASP A 6 11.74 -6.17 -10.56
CA ASP A 6 11.63 -4.93 -9.83
C ASP A 6 12.57 -3.87 -10.44
N GLY A 7 12.31 -2.59 -10.18
CA GLY A 7 13.13 -1.48 -10.67
C GLY A 7 14.33 -1.18 -9.77
N ILE A 8 14.07 -0.75 -8.53
CA ILE A 8 15.10 -0.40 -7.54
C ILE A 8 14.73 -1.00 -6.17
N ASP A 9 15.65 -1.80 -5.62
CA ASP A 9 15.41 -2.60 -4.41
C ASP A 9 16.40 -2.27 -3.27
N PRO A 10 16.22 -1.17 -2.51
CA PRO A 10 17.01 -0.93 -1.32
C PRO A 10 16.69 -2.00 -0.25
N ASP A 11 17.61 -2.96 -0.10
CA ASP A 11 17.55 -4.02 0.90
C ASP A 11 18.50 -3.71 2.06
N HIS A 12 17.97 -3.50 3.27
CA HIS A 12 18.75 -3.06 4.45
C HIS A 12 19.61 -1.79 4.23
N CYS A 13 19.15 -0.89 3.36
CA CYS A 13 19.90 0.30 2.98
C CYS A 13 19.59 1.49 3.88
N LYS A 14 20.57 2.40 4.02
CA LYS A 14 20.41 3.64 4.79
C LYS A 14 20.77 4.86 3.96
N HIS A 15 20.10 5.98 4.23
CA HIS A 15 20.38 7.28 3.60
C HIS A 15 20.22 7.27 2.06
N VAL A 16 19.19 6.60 1.57
CA VAL A 16 18.92 6.43 0.13
C VAL A 16 18.10 7.61 -0.40
N ARG A 17 18.45 8.07 -1.59
CA ARG A 17 17.67 9.06 -2.36
C ARG A 17 17.39 8.53 -3.75
N ILE A 18 16.13 8.35 -4.09
CA ILE A 18 15.66 7.99 -5.43
C ILE A 18 14.83 9.16 -5.93
N THR A 19 15.36 9.93 -6.88
CA THR A 19 14.74 11.20 -7.27
C THR A 19 14.79 11.44 -8.77
N ASN A 20 13.72 12.03 -9.33
CA ASN A 20 13.64 12.43 -10.73
C ASN A 20 13.82 11.26 -11.71
N CYS A 21 13.29 10.09 -11.35
CA CYS A 21 13.37 8.88 -12.18
C CYS A 21 12.04 8.65 -12.92
N HIS A 22 12.14 8.08 -14.13
CA HIS A 22 11.03 7.41 -14.82
C HIS A 22 11.29 5.91 -14.77
N ILE A 23 10.41 5.13 -14.16
CA ILE A 23 10.59 3.69 -13.97
C ILE A 23 9.34 2.97 -14.48
N GLU A 24 9.55 2.01 -15.39
CA GLU A 24 8.53 1.06 -15.83
C GLU A 24 9.03 -0.34 -15.51
N ALA A 25 8.30 -1.06 -14.66
CA ALA A 25 8.70 -2.37 -14.17
C ALA A 25 7.61 -3.43 -14.44
N ALA A 26 8.04 -4.65 -14.73
CA ALA A 26 7.11 -5.76 -14.81
C ALA A 26 6.61 -6.17 -13.43
N ASP A 27 7.41 -5.97 -12.39
CA ASP A 27 7.03 -6.15 -10.99
C ASP A 27 7.13 -4.81 -10.24
N ASP A 28 7.71 -4.74 -9.05
CA ASP A 28 7.62 -3.53 -8.22
C ASP A 28 8.56 -2.41 -8.75
N CYS A 29 8.12 -1.17 -8.93
CA CYS A 29 9.02 -0.11 -9.45
C CYS A 29 10.12 0.27 -8.44
N ILE A 30 9.73 0.55 -7.20
CA ILE A 30 10.66 0.79 -6.08
C ILE A 30 10.15 -0.02 -4.89
N VAL A 31 10.98 -0.93 -4.38
CA VAL A 31 10.61 -1.75 -3.21
C VAL A 31 11.68 -1.71 -2.13
N LEU A 32 11.29 -1.28 -0.93
CA LEU A 32 12.15 -1.32 0.24
C LEU A 32 12.02 -2.69 0.90
N LYS A 33 13.16 -3.37 1.08
CA LYS A 33 13.23 -4.70 1.69
C LYS A 33 14.16 -4.72 2.91
N THR A 34 13.90 -5.70 3.74
CA THR A 34 14.85 -6.21 4.74
C THR A 34 14.75 -7.72 4.66
N THR A 35 15.55 -8.34 3.77
CA THR A 35 15.50 -9.78 3.50
C THR A 35 16.22 -10.60 4.56
N GLU A 36 15.69 -11.79 4.88
CA GLU A 36 16.24 -12.66 5.94
C GLU A 36 17.73 -12.99 5.71
N ALA A 37 18.10 -13.26 4.45
CA ALA A 37 19.47 -13.59 4.04
C ALA A 37 20.49 -12.48 4.32
N ASN A 38 20.01 -11.24 4.51
CA ASN A 38 20.80 -10.02 4.68
C ASN A 38 20.56 -9.36 6.04
N SER A 39 19.88 -10.04 6.96
CA SER A 39 19.49 -9.52 8.29
C SER A 39 20.64 -8.92 9.11
N GLN A 40 21.89 -9.36 8.88
CA GLN A 40 23.08 -8.80 9.51
C GLN A 40 23.31 -7.30 9.20
N TYR A 41 22.72 -6.77 8.14
CA TYR A 41 22.87 -5.36 7.75
C TYR A 41 21.90 -4.42 8.49
N GLY A 42 20.97 -4.97 9.29
CA GLY A 42 20.14 -4.19 10.22
C GLY A 42 18.87 -3.63 9.58
N ASP A 43 18.58 -2.36 9.77
CA ASP A 43 17.30 -1.76 9.33
C ASP A 43 17.43 -1.03 7.97
N CYS A 44 16.29 -0.78 7.33
CA CYS A 44 16.20 0.04 6.12
C CYS A 44 15.61 1.42 6.50
N GLU A 45 16.45 2.47 6.55
CA GLU A 45 16.06 3.74 7.18
C GLU A 45 16.59 5.00 6.48
N ASP A 46 15.94 6.13 6.75
CA ASP A 46 16.26 7.44 6.19
C ASP A 46 16.22 7.44 4.65
N ILE A 47 15.04 7.15 4.10
CA ILE A 47 14.81 6.99 2.67
C ILE A 47 13.99 8.16 2.14
N LEU A 48 14.45 8.77 1.04
CA LEU A 48 13.70 9.76 0.28
C LEU A 48 13.42 9.24 -1.13
N ILE A 49 12.15 9.14 -1.48
CA ILE A 49 11.68 8.91 -2.85
C ILE A 49 10.92 10.15 -3.30
N SER A 50 11.36 10.83 -4.36
CA SER A 50 10.67 12.06 -4.78
C SER A 50 10.71 12.37 -6.27
N ASN A 51 9.65 13.01 -6.77
CA ASN A 51 9.55 13.49 -8.15
C ASN A 51 9.75 12.39 -9.20
N CYS A 52 9.23 11.18 -8.94
CA CYS A 52 9.33 10.06 -9.88
C CYS A 52 8.02 9.84 -10.64
N THR A 53 8.15 9.31 -11.85
CA THR A 53 7.03 8.85 -12.69
C THR A 53 7.12 7.33 -12.80
N LEU A 54 6.09 6.61 -12.35
CA LEU A 54 6.17 5.17 -12.11
C LEU A 54 5.00 4.41 -12.78
N ALA A 55 5.31 3.31 -13.46
CA ALA A 55 4.32 2.35 -13.99
C ALA A 55 4.74 0.90 -13.73
N SER A 56 3.81 0.08 -13.26
CA SER A 56 4.12 -1.26 -12.76
C SER A 56 3.01 -2.26 -13.04
N THR A 57 3.33 -3.47 -13.48
CA THR A 57 2.28 -4.51 -13.53
C THR A 57 1.91 -5.05 -12.13
N SER A 58 2.71 -4.72 -11.11
CA SER A 58 2.59 -5.05 -9.68
C SER A 58 2.38 -3.76 -8.85
N ALA A 59 3.27 -3.40 -7.91
CA ALA A 59 3.20 -2.15 -7.16
C ALA A 59 4.17 -1.06 -7.65
N ALA A 60 3.74 0.20 -7.70
CA ALA A 60 4.64 1.30 -8.04
C ALA A 60 5.63 1.63 -6.90
N ILE A 61 5.14 1.66 -5.65
CA ILE A 61 6.02 1.84 -4.48
C ILE A 61 5.63 0.83 -3.43
N LYS A 62 6.61 0.10 -2.90
CA LYS A 62 6.37 -0.97 -1.93
C LYS A 62 7.32 -0.96 -0.75
N ILE A 63 6.80 -1.36 0.40
CA ILE A 63 7.59 -1.75 1.58
C ILE A 63 7.25 -3.21 1.89
N GLY A 64 8.26 -4.07 1.96
CA GLY A 64 8.11 -5.52 2.08
C GLY A 64 8.07 -6.22 0.70
N THR A 65 7.69 -7.49 0.58
CA THR A 65 7.10 -8.34 1.62
C THR A 65 8.09 -8.78 2.67
N GLU A 66 9.36 -8.96 2.27
CA GLU A 66 10.46 -9.40 3.12
C GLU A 66 10.80 -8.27 4.10
N SER A 67 10.43 -8.49 5.35
CA SER A 67 10.32 -7.44 6.36
C SER A 67 10.88 -7.89 7.71
N VAL A 68 12.03 -8.57 7.72
CA VAL A 68 12.61 -9.15 8.94
C VAL A 68 13.22 -8.13 9.90
N ASN A 69 13.47 -6.90 9.44
CA ASN A 69 14.00 -5.78 10.22
C ASN A 69 13.14 -4.53 9.98
N ASP A 70 13.45 -3.45 10.70
CA ASP A 70 12.59 -2.28 10.71
C ASP A 70 12.79 -1.39 9.48
N PHE A 71 11.71 -0.71 9.10
CA PHE A 71 11.67 0.38 8.12
C PHE A 71 11.36 1.67 8.86
N ARG A 72 12.25 2.67 8.80
CA ARG A 72 12.09 3.91 9.57
C ARG A 72 12.40 5.16 8.77
N ASN A 73 11.67 6.24 9.08
CA ASN A 73 11.93 7.58 8.56
C ASN A 73 11.94 7.62 7.03
N ILE A 74 10.78 7.34 6.44
CA ILE A 74 10.64 7.24 4.98
C ILE A 74 9.75 8.38 4.50
N VAL A 75 10.25 9.15 3.53
CA VAL A 75 9.51 10.22 2.88
C VAL A 75 9.34 9.89 1.41
N VAL A 76 8.09 9.86 0.96
CA VAL A 76 7.72 9.57 -0.42
C VAL A 76 6.84 10.70 -0.92
N THR A 77 7.30 11.52 -1.87
CA THR A 77 6.58 12.75 -2.22
C THR A 77 6.69 13.20 -3.67
N GLY A 78 5.62 13.78 -4.21
CA GLY A 78 5.64 14.43 -5.52
C GLY A 78 5.76 13.47 -6.70
N CYS A 79 5.34 12.21 -6.55
CA CYS A 79 5.40 11.23 -7.63
C CYS A 79 4.06 11.11 -8.37
N SER A 80 4.13 10.69 -9.63
CA SER A 80 2.97 10.36 -10.46
C SER A 80 2.99 8.88 -10.78
N ILE A 81 1.90 8.17 -10.49
CA ILE A 81 1.75 6.74 -10.75
C ILE A 81 0.67 6.56 -11.82
N TYR A 82 0.99 5.81 -12.87
CA TYR A 82 0.03 5.43 -13.91
C TYR A 82 0.20 3.94 -14.22
N ASP A 83 -0.87 3.33 -14.73
CA ASP A 83 -0.85 1.94 -15.19
C ASP A 83 -0.31 0.93 -14.14
N ALA A 84 -0.66 1.13 -12.87
CA ALA A 84 -0.21 0.27 -11.76
C ALA A 84 -1.31 -0.68 -11.26
N ASN A 85 -0.98 -1.92 -10.86
CA ASN A 85 -1.97 -2.76 -10.15
C ASN A 85 -2.13 -2.32 -8.69
N ARG A 86 -1.02 -1.90 -8.05
CA ARG A 86 -1.07 -1.18 -6.77
C ARG A 86 -0.27 0.11 -6.87
N GLY A 87 -0.82 1.21 -6.37
CA GLY A 87 -0.07 2.46 -6.32
C GLY A 87 1.01 2.38 -5.25
N ILE A 88 0.57 2.51 -4.00
CA ILE A 88 1.42 2.42 -2.81
C ILE A 88 1.04 1.16 -2.03
N SER A 89 2.01 0.30 -1.75
CA SER A 89 1.78 -1.03 -1.19
C SER A 89 2.68 -1.30 0.02
N PHE A 90 2.16 -1.28 1.24
CA PHE A 90 2.92 -1.76 2.40
C PHE A 90 2.42 -3.16 2.75
N GLN A 91 3.31 -4.13 2.63
CA GLN A 91 3.04 -5.52 2.92
C GLN A 91 3.96 -5.96 4.06
N LEU A 92 3.60 -5.57 5.28
CA LEU A 92 4.32 -5.99 6.47
C LEU A 92 3.91 -7.42 6.81
N ARG A 93 4.84 -8.36 6.60
CA ARG A 93 4.58 -9.81 6.66
C ARG A 93 5.41 -10.56 7.69
N ASP A 94 6.56 -10.00 8.05
CA ASP A 94 7.53 -10.58 8.97
C ASP A 94 7.71 -9.63 10.19
N GLN A 95 8.63 -9.96 11.09
CA GLN A 95 8.71 -9.40 12.45
C GLN A 95 9.12 -7.91 12.56
N GLY A 96 9.62 -7.33 11.48
CA GLY A 96 10.01 -5.92 11.44
C GLY A 96 8.83 -4.97 11.60
N ASN A 97 9.11 -3.70 11.80
CA ASN A 97 8.13 -2.64 12.01
C ASN A 97 8.25 -1.57 10.92
N ILE A 98 7.17 -0.83 10.66
CA ILE A 98 7.20 0.35 9.79
C ILE A 98 6.88 1.57 10.65
N GLU A 99 7.83 2.49 10.78
CA GLU A 99 7.70 3.66 11.64
C GLU A 99 8.04 4.96 10.90
N ASN A 100 7.23 6.01 11.15
CA ASN A 100 7.45 7.37 10.65
C ASN A 100 7.55 7.43 9.12
N VAL A 101 6.42 7.22 8.45
CA VAL A 101 6.32 7.26 6.99
C VAL A 101 5.41 8.40 6.53
N LEU A 102 5.94 9.28 5.70
CA LEU A 102 5.22 10.42 5.12
C LEU A 102 5.04 10.21 3.63
N ILE A 103 3.78 10.18 3.19
CA ILE A 103 3.37 10.07 1.80
C ILE A 103 2.58 11.30 1.42
N SER A 104 3.06 12.06 0.44
CA SER A 104 2.45 13.34 0.10
C SER A 104 2.48 13.70 -1.38
N ASN A 105 1.47 14.43 -1.84
CA ASN A 105 1.41 15.06 -3.17
C ASN A 105 1.49 14.04 -4.32
N TYR A 106 0.44 13.25 -4.50
CA TYR A 106 0.38 12.23 -5.55
C TYR A 106 -0.80 12.40 -6.51
N MET A 107 -0.54 12.05 -7.76
CA MET A 107 -1.55 11.55 -8.70
C MET A 107 -1.34 10.04 -8.85
N ILE A 108 -2.38 9.24 -8.58
CA ILE A 108 -2.32 7.77 -8.66
C ILE A 108 -3.43 7.28 -9.57
N GLN A 109 -3.07 6.60 -10.65
CA GLN A 109 -3.99 5.85 -11.49
C GLN A 109 -3.62 4.38 -11.48
N THR A 110 -4.53 3.55 -10.96
CA THR A 110 -4.39 2.09 -10.95
C THR A 110 -5.40 1.44 -11.88
N ARG A 111 -5.05 0.25 -12.36
CA ARG A 111 -5.96 -0.65 -13.07
C ARG A 111 -5.72 -2.08 -12.65
N ASN A 112 -6.75 -2.90 -12.76
CA ASN A 112 -6.59 -4.31 -12.43
C ASN A 112 -5.76 -5.02 -13.52
N SER A 113 -5.11 -6.10 -13.13
CA SER A 113 -4.24 -6.93 -13.96
C SER A 113 -4.71 -8.39 -13.97
N SER A 114 -4.09 -9.22 -14.81
CA SER A 114 -4.41 -10.65 -14.84
C SER A 114 -4.13 -11.32 -13.48
N GLU A 115 -4.88 -12.37 -13.18
CA GLU A 115 -4.86 -13.10 -11.89
C GLU A 115 -3.49 -13.60 -11.40
N CYS A 116 -2.51 -13.71 -12.29
CA CYS A 116 -1.14 -14.02 -11.91
C CYS A 116 -0.44 -12.89 -11.12
N TRP A 117 -0.89 -11.64 -11.27
CA TRP A 117 -0.41 -10.50 -10.50
C TRP A 117 -1.26 -10.35 -9.25
N TRP A 118 -0.60 -10.26 -8.09
CA TRP A 118 -1.31 -10.03 -6.84
C TRP A 118 -1.83 -8.60 -6.82
N GLY A 119 -3.04 -8.40 -6.32
CA GLY A 119 -3.69 -7.08 -6.21
C GLY A 119 -5.01 -6.99 -6.93
N CYS A 120 -5.74 -5.94 -6.62
CA CYS A 120 -7.08 -5.65 -7.12
C CYS A 120 -7.21 -4.16 -7.45
N ALA A 121 -6.21 -3.58 -8.14
CA ALA A 121 -6.19 -2.18 -8.56
C ALA A 121 -6.18 -1.14 -7.43
N GLU A 122 -5.60 -1.43 -6.25
CA GLU A 122 -5.64 -0.51 -5.10
C GLU A 122 -4.69 0.69 -5.28
N PRO A 123 -5.18 1.94 -5.26
CA PRO A 123 -4.28 3.11 -5.23
C PRO A 123 -3.37 3.11 -3.99
N VAL A 124 -3.89 2.63 -2.86
CA VAL A 124 -3.15 2.44 -1.60
C VAL A 124 -3.58 1.12 -0.96
N ASN A 125 -2.63 0.25 -0.67
CA ASN A 125 -2.82 -1.00 0.06
C ASN A 125 -1.78 -1.07 1.19
N ILE A 126 -2.19 -0.91 2.44
CA ILE A 126 -1.29 -0.92 3.59
C ILE A 126 -1.81 -1.98 4.56
N THR A 127 -1.05 -3.06 4.74
CA THR A 127 -1.52 -4.22 5.48
C THR A 127 -0.44 -4.81 6.38
N THR A 128 -0.83 -5.15 7.60
CA THR A 128 -0.07 -6.05 8.47
C THR A 128 -0.77 -7.38 8.51
N ILE A 129 -0.14 -8.44 8.00
CA ILE A 129 -0.70 -9.81 8.01
C ILE A 129 0.47 -10.76 8.27
N ASN A 130 0.30 -11.83 9.03
CA ASN A 130 1.41 -12.76 9.26
C ASN A 130 1.74 -13.48 7.94
N ARG A 131 3.02 -13.61 7.58
CA ARG A 131 3.44 -14.52 6.50
C ARG A 131 3.23 -15.98 6.88
N ARG A 132 3.56 -16.29 8.14
CA ARG A 132 3.51 -17.61 8.76
C ARG A 132 2.96 -17.47 10.18
N ASP A 133 2.24 -18.48 10.67
CA ASP A 133 1.61 -18.40 12.00
C ASP A 133 2.63 -18.34 13.16
N ASP A 134 3.83 -18.86 12.96
CA ASP A 134 4.92 -18.89 13.94
C ASP A 134 5.75 -17.60 13.99
N ILE A 135 5.66 -16.76 12.96
CA ILE A 135 6.35 -15.46 12.91
C ILE A 135 5.30 -14.35 12.79
N PRO A 136 4.86 -13.77 13.92
CA PRO A 136 3.91 -12.69 13.88
C PRO A 136 4.54 -11.47 13.19
N SER A 137 3.81 -10.87 12.26
CA SER A 137 4.26 -9.61 11.67
C SER A 137 4.36 -8.49 12.73
N GLY A 138 5.23 -7.52 12.52
CA GLY A 138 5.37 -6.40 13.44
C GLY A 138 4.25 -5.36 13.30
N LYS A 139 4.57 -4.10 13.64
CA LYS A 139 3.61 -3.01 13.77
C LYS A 139 3.85 -1.90 12.76
N ILE A 140 2.80 -1.12 12.50
CA ILE A 140 2.89 0.13 11.75
C ILE A 140 2.50 1.28 12.67
N ARG A 141 3.35 2.31 12.74
CA ARG A 141 3.08 3.51 13.54
C ARG A 141 3.59 4.79 12.86
N GLY A 142 2.84 5.89 13.01
CA GLY A 142 3.28 7.20 12.51
C GLY A 142 3.24 7.24 10.98
N LEU A 143 2.05 7.01 10.42
CA LEU A 143 1.82 6.94 8.98
C LEU A 143 0.95 8.12 8.54
N SER A 144 1.44 8.93 7.61
CA SER A 144 0.70 10.08 7.08
C SER A 144 0.53 9.99 5.57
N LEU A 145 -0.72 10.06 5.11
CA LEU A 145 -1.10 10.13 3.70
C LEU A 145 -1.80 11.46 3.46
N THR A 146 -1.17 12.33 2.67
CA THR A 146 -1.63 13.71 2.48
C THR A 146 -1.66 14.11 1.01
N ASN A 147 -2.67 14.87 0.59
CA ASN A 147 -2.77 15.41 -0.77
C ASN A 147 -2.69 14.33 -1.86
N LEU A 148 -3.56 13.32 -1.79
CA LEU A 148 -3.61 12.23 -2.76
C LEU A 148 -4.82 12.37 -3.68
N ARG A 149 -4.61 12.21 -4.98
CA ARG A 149 -5.67 12.11 -6.00
C ARG A 149 -5.57 10.78 -6.71
N CYS A 150 -6.55 9.94 -6.46
CA CYS A 150 -6.53 8.54 -6.86
C CYS A 150 -7.69 8.23 -7.81
N ILE A 151 -7.41 7.42 -8.83
CA ILE A 151 -8.38 6.83 -9.73
C ILE A 151 -8.05 5.34 -9.84
N GLY A 152 -9.03 4.45 -9.67
CA GLY A 152 -8.80 3.02 -9.78
C GLY A 152 -10.05 2.18 -9.59
N GLU A 153 -9.89 0.87 -9.73
CA GLU A 153 -10.98 -0.10 -9.50
C GLU A 153 -11.01 -0.64 -8.06
N GLY A 154 -9.93 -0.40 -7.29
CA GLY A 154 -9.73 -0.91 -5.95
C GLY A 154 -9.76 0.16 -4.86
N SER A 155 -9.90 -0.29 -3.61
CA SER A 155 -9.96 0.58 -2.43
C SER A 155 -8.64 1.32 -2.16
N ILE A 156 -8.74 2.41 -1.41
CA ILE A 156 -7.70 2.77 -0.44
C ILE A 156 -7.92 1.87 0.78
N TYR A 157 -7.13 0.81 0.89
CA TYR A 157 -7.25 -0.20 1.94
C TYR A 157 -6.09 -0.13 2.92
N ILE A 158 -6.40 0.10 4.20
CA ILE A 158 -5.43 0.24 5.28
C ILE A 158 -5.88 -0.64 6.44
N ALA A 159 -5.17 -1.73 6.71
CA ALA A 159 -5.59 -2.74 7.69
C ALA A 159 -4.45 -3.19 8.61
N GLY A 160 -4.64 -2.95 9.91
CA GLY A 160 -3.85 -3.55 10.98
C GLY A 160 -4.32 -4.96 11.34
N LYS A 161 -3.56 -5.67 12.19
CA LYS A 161 -4.01 -6.90 12.84
C LYS A 161 -4.82 -6.57 14.09
N ASP A 162 -5.75 -7.43 14.46
CA ASP A 162 -6.51 -7.29 15.71
C ASP A 162 -5.59 -7.19 16.95
N SER A 163 -4.51 -7.98 16.97
CA SER A 163 -3.52 -7.99 18.06
C SER A 163 -2.51 -6.84 18.00
N SER A 164 -2.44 -6.12 16.88
CA SER A 164 -1.52 -5.01 16.66
C SER A 164 -2.12 -4.01 15.66
N PRO A 165 -3.06 -3.18 16.12
CA PRO A 165 -3.66 -2.15 15.27
C PRO A 165 -2.61 -1.15 14.79
N ILE A 166 -2.85 -0.52 13.64
CA ILE A 166 -2.04 0.61 13.16
C ILE A 166 -2.19 1.77 14.14
N GLU A 167 -1.09 2.41 14.53
CA GLU A 167 -1.09 3.50 15.50
C GLU A 167 -0.70 4.83 14.84
N ASP A 168 -1.32 5.95 15.21
CA ASP A 168 -0.98 7.28 14.68
C ASP A 168 -1.06 7.33 13.14
N LEU A 169 -2.28 7.19 12.62
CA LEU A 169 -2.60 7.23 11.19
C LEU A 169 -3.24 8.57 10.83
N THR A 170 -2.65 9.30 9.90
CA THR A 170 -3.23 10.54 9.35
C THR A 170 -3.64 10.36 7.89
N LEU A 171 -4.91 10.68 7.60
CA LEU A 171 -5.48 10.77 6.24
C LEU A 171 -5.99 12.20 6.02
N ASP A 172 -5.33 12.98 5.15
CA ASP A 172 -5.71 14.37 4.90
C ASP A 172 -5.75 14.72 3.41
N ASN A 173 -6.81 15.39 2.96
CA ASN A 173 -6.98 15.84 1.58
C ASN A 173 -6.79 14.72 0.54
N ILE A 174 -7.54 13.62 0.73
CA ILE A 174 -7.53 12.46 -0.17
C ILE A 174 -8.81 12.48 -1.01
N ARG A 175 -8.67 12.36 -2.34
CA ARG A 175 -9.82 12.13 -3.23
C ARG A 175 -9.62 10.84 -4.00
N LEU A 176 -10.59 9.95 -3.93
CA LEU A 176 -10.64 8.70 -4.66
C LEU A 176 -11.83 8.72 -5.62
N THR A 177 -11.57 8.44 -6.90
CA THR A 177 -12.60 8.09 -7.88
C THR A 177 -12.50 6.59 -8.14
N LEU A 178 -13.58 5.86 -7.88
CA LEU A 178 -13.74 4.48 -8.29
C LEU A 178 -14.40 4.46 -9.67
N GLU A 179 -13.68 3.95 -10.66
CA GLU A 179 -14.15 3.78 -12.04
C GLU A 179 -13.69 2.44 -12.60
N LYS A 180 -14.47 1.84 -13.50
CA LYS A 180 -14.07 0.60 -14.17
C LYS A 180 -13.19 0.94 -15.38
N ASN A 181 -11.92 0.54 -15.37
CA ASN A 181 -10.93 0.86 -16.39
C ASN A 181 -10.15 -0.35 -16.95
N SER A 182 -10.49 -1.56 -16.50
CA SER A 182 -9.89 -2.81 -16.93
C SER A 182 -10.94 -3.81 -17.44
N LYS A 183 -10.50 -4.88 -18.10
CA LYS A 183 -11.36 -6.01 -18.49
C LYS A 183 -11.51 -7.08 -17.39
N TYR A 184 -10.78 -6.95 -16.28
CA TYR A 184 -10.71 -7.99 -15.24
C TYR A 184 -11.83 -7.80 -14.20
N PRO A 185 -12.34 -8.89 -13.61
CA PRO A 185 -13.38 -8.81 -12.59
C PRO A 185 -12.86 -8.18 -11.29
N ILE A 186 -13.73 -7.47 -10.59
CA ILE A 186 -13.46 -6.98 -9.23
C ILE A 186 -13.81 -8.12 -8.26
N LYS A 187 -12.83 -8.59 -7.49
CA LYS A 187 -12.98 -9.79 -6.65
C LYS A 187 -13.11 -9.48 -5.16
N GLY A 188 -12.58 -8.36 -4.68
CA GLY A 188 -12.51 -8.02 -3.26
C GLY A 188 -11.08 -7.64 -2.87
N TYR A 189 -10.54 -8.28 -1.83
CA TYR A 189 -9.21 -7.97 -1.29
C TYR A 189 -8.23 -9.14 -1.44
N ASP A 190 -7.01 -8.85 -1.88
CA ASP A 190 -5.90 -9.80 -2.00
C ASP A 190 -4.94 -9.64 -0.83
N PHE A 191 -4.77 -10.70 -0.04
CA PHE A 191 -3.96 -10.71 1.18
C PHE A 191 -2.60 -11.37 1.00
N ARG A 192 -2.32 -11.94 -0.17
CA ARG A 192 -1.08 -12.68 -0.42
C ARG A 192 0.16 -11.77 -0.32
N PRO A 193 1.30 -12.31 0.15
CA PRO A 193 1.45 -13.62 0.80
C PRO A 193 1.01 -13.51 2.28
N CYS A 194 0.33 -14.52 2.81
CA CYS A 194 -0.12 -14.55 4.20
C CYS A 194 -0.32 -15.97 4.71
N SER A 195 -0.33 -16.14 6.03
CA SER A 195 -0.99 -17.27 6.68
C SER A 195 -2.50 -16.98 6.77
N GLY A 196 -3.32 -17.97 6.40
CA GLY A 196 -4.77 -17.82 6.30
C GLY A 196 -5.29 -17.65 4.86
N PRO A 197 -6.53 -17.18 4.67
CA PRO A 197 -7.13 -17.08 3.35
C PRO A 197 -6.39 -16.04 2.51
N SER A 198 -5.94 -16.45 1.33
CA SER A 198 -5.24 -15.57 0.37
C SER A 198 -6.10 -14.42 -0.15
N PHE A 199 -7.42 -14.57 -0.10
CA PHE A 199 -8.37 -13.62 -0.65
C PHE A 199 -9.61 -13.53 0.23
N GLN A 200 -10.21 -12.34 0.25
CA GLN A 200 -11.57 -12.14 0.71
C GLN A 200 -12.41 -11.66 -0.46
N GLU A 201 -13.30 -12.55 -0.92
CA GLU A 201 -14.26 -12.22 -1.96
C GLU A 201 -15.38 -11.33 -1.43
N GLY A 202 -15.84 -10.38 -2.24
CA GLY A 202 -17.00 -9.56 -1.93
C GLY A 202 -16.88 -8.14 -2.46
N LYS A 203 -17.83 -7.31 -2.02
CA LYS A 203 -17.83 -5.88 -2.32
C LYS A 203 -16.66 -5.19 -1.61
N ILE A 204 -16.11 -4.19 -2.27
CA ILE A 204 -15.09 -3.32 -1.70
C ILE A 204 -15.73 -2.09 -1.04
N HIS A 205 -14.96 -1.35 -0.26
CA HIS A 205 -15.30 0.03 0.12
C HIS A 205 -14.40 1.02 -0.63
N GLY A 206 -14.75 2.30 -0.69
CA GLY A 206 -13.85 3.31 -1.25
C GLY A 206 -12.57 3.49 -0.42
N ILE A 207 -12.72 4.08 0.77
CA ILE A 207 -11.67 4.15 1.77
C ILE A 207 -12.04 3.18 2.90
N TYR A 208 -11.19 2.20 3.16
CA TYR A 208 -11.39 1.22 4.21
C TYR A 208 -10.21 1.21 5.17
N VAL A 209 -10.46 1.64 6.40
CA VAL A 209 -9.50 1.55 7.50
C VAL A 209 -9.99 0.52 8.50
N LYS A 210 -9.19 -0.52 8.73
CA LYS A 210 -9.48 -1.61 9.66
C LYS A 210 -8.39 -1.72 10.72
N ASN A 211 -8.79 -1.89 11.98
CA ASN A 211 -7.89 -2.09 13.12
C ASN A 211 -6.82 -0.99 13.23
N ALA A 212 -7.24 0.21 13.60
CA ALA A 212 -6.35 1.35 13.75
C ALA A 212 -6.72 2.20 14.97
N LYS A 213 -5.76 2.85 15.61
CA LYS A 213 -6.00 3.78 16.72
C LYS A 213 -5.29 5.10 16.48
N ASP A 214 -5.80 6.13 17.15
CA ASP A 214 -5.34 7.51 16.99
C ASP A 214 -5.41 7.97 15.52
N VAL A 215 -6.51 7.63 14.85
CA VAL A 215 -6.70 7.94 13.43
C VAL A 215 -7.19 9.38 13.29
N THR A 216 -6.48 10.18 12.52
CA THR A 216 -6.86 11.55 12.18
C THR A 216 -7.31 11.62 10.73
N VAL A 217 -8.55 12.05 10.50
CA VAL A 217 -9.14 12.08 9.15
C VAL A 217 -9.71 13.46 8.84
N ARG A 218 -9.27 14.06 7.73
CA ARG A 218 -9.78 15.36 7.28
C ARG A 218 -9.86 15.42 5.75
N ASN A 219 -10.84 16.15 5.23
CA ASN A 219 -10.91 16.50 3.81
C ASN A 219 -10.87 15.30 2.84
N ILE A 220 -11.49 14.18 3.19
CA ILE A 220 -11.57 13.01 2.33
C ILE A 220 -12.83 13.01 1.48
N LYS A 221 -12.73 12.55 0.22
CA LYS A 221 -13.87 12.38 -0.68
C LYS A 221 -13.72 11.11 -1.51
N VAL A 222 -14.77 10.31 -1.56
CA VAL A 222 -14.91 9.19 -2.50
C VAL A 222 -15.95 9.56 -3.55
N THR A 223 -15.74 9.14 -4.79
CA THR A 223 -16.71 9.26 -5.88
C THR A 223 -16.77 7.92 -6.57
N VAL A 224 -17.96 7.31 -6.59
CA VAL A 224 -18.19 6.00 -7.21
C VAL A 224 -18.92 6.23 -8.52
N GLN A 225 -18.31 5.86 -9.65
CA GLN A 225 -18.98 5.93 -10.95
C GLN A 225 -20.12 4.91 -11.03
N GLU A 226 -21.07 5.14 -11.93
CA GLU A 226 -22.29 4.34 -12.06
C GLU A 226 -21.97 2.85 -12.26
N GLU A 227 -21.00 2.53 -13.12
CA GLU A 227 -20.54 1.18 -13.40
C GLU A 227 -19.85 0.48 -12.23
N MET A 228 -19.45 1.22 -11.18
CA MET A 228 -18.82 0.67 -9.98
C MET A 228 -19.81 0.39 -8.84
N GLN A 229 -21.06 0.88 -8.92
CA GLN A 229 -22.01 0.83 -7.80
C GLN A 229 -22.34 -0.59 -7.33
N GLU A 230 -22.37 -1.58 -8.23
CA GLU A 230 -22.66 -2.96 -7.85
C GLU A 230 -21.54 -3.59 -7.00
N TRP A 231 -20.30 -3.12 -7.16
CA TRP A 231 -19.08 -3.66 -6.54
C TRP A 231 -18.68 -2.96 -5.24
N VAL A 232 -19.29 -1.80 -4.95
CA VAL A 232 -18.97 -0.99 -3.77
C VAL A 232 -20.06 -1.10 -2.73
N ASP A 233 -19.70 -1.40 -1.48
CA ASP A 233 -20.65 -1.45 -0.37
C ASP A 233 -20.81 -0.09 0.32
N ARG A 234 -19.69 0.59 0.60
CA ARG A 234 -19.69 1.91 1.23
C ARG A 234 -18.55 2.77 0.69
N ASP A 235 -18.80 4.06 0.61
CA ASP A 235 -17.77 5.05 0.25
C ASP A 235 -16.62 5.03 1.24
N ILE A 236 -16.92 5.08 2.54
CA ILE A 236 -15.92 5.14 3.61
C ILE A 236 -16.33 4.16 4.72
N CYS A 237 -15.39 3.33 5.17
CA CYS A 237 -15.57 2.35 6.23
C CYS A 237 -14.42 2.42 7.24
N PHE A 238 -14.76 2.57 8.52
CA PHE A 238 -13.85 2.48 9.66
C PHE A 238 -14.29 1.31 10.52
N GLU A 239 -13.52 0.22 10.54
CA GLU A 239 -13.82 -0.99 11.31
C GLU A 239 -12.78 -1.16 12.41
N ASN A 240 -13.24 -1.31 13.67
CA ASN A 240 -12.36 -1.39 14.84
C ASN A 240 -11.31 -0.25 14.86
N ALA A 241 -11.73 0.95 14.46
CA ALA A 241 -10.85 2.10 14.35
C ALA A 241 -11.26 3.22 15.31
N VAL A 242 -10.29 3.77 16.05
CA VAL A 242 -10.50 4.93 16.95
C VAL A 242 -10.13 6.19 16.20
N VAL A 243 -11.13 6.91 15.71
CA VAL A 243 -10.97 8.16 14.95
C VAL A 243 -11.08 9.35 15.89
N ASN A 244 -10.02 10.16 15.93
CA ASN A 244 -9.96 11.41 16.68
C ASN A 244 -10.79 12.47 15.94
N LYS A 245 -11.70 13.13 16.67
CA LYS A 245 -12.53 14.22 16.17
C LYS A 245 -11.77 15.54 16.17
#